data_AF-A0AAN6IBK0-F1
#
_entry.id   AF-A0AAN6IBK0-F1
#
_cell.length_a   1.000
_cell.length_b   1.000
_cell.length_c   1.000
_cell.angle_alpha   90.00
_cell.angle_beta   90.00
_cell.angle_gamma   90.00
#
_symmetry.space_group_name_H-M   'P 1'
#
loop_
_entity.id
_entity.type
_entity.pdbx_description
1 polymer ?
#
loop_
_entity_poly.entity_id
_entity_poly.type
_entity_poly.pdbx_seq_one_letter_code
_entity_poly.pdbx_strand_id
1 'polypeptide(L)'
;MSFASVHTTSKMAPVLELIVFEHKEIKDIQEALESCLAIFERAHGVQSAFVGPAQDAANTTVLASTWSSYESVIQFVKSEDYAKFFEKLQALTTAEKKPSTTHCYLSDNPKDDLEVLFTAKAIEMAPLTLFGDKVHQHYINFDTAGKMIAAAPGYVAQFQAPQIEAPYNQWSLVGWDSIELHHAFNDAPEFPEFLKLVAPNVNLPGPPPIIHCCFTKVFGNL
;
A
#
# COMPACT_ATOMS: atom_id res chain seq x y z
N MET A 1 27.78 -1.20 -26.00
CA MET A 1 27.15 -2.05 -24.98
C MET A 1 25.67 -2.13 -25.33
N SER A 2 25.17 -3.35 -25.48
CA SER A 2 23.82 -3.66 -25.97
C SER A 2 22.80 -3.30 -24.89
N PHE A 3 21.76 -2.55 -25.27
CA PHE A 3 20.56 -2.38 -24.45
C PHE A 3 19.87 -3.75 -24.38
N ALA A 4 19.91 -4.37 -23.21
CA ALA A 4 19.10 -5.54 -22.93
C ALA A 4 17.63 -5.12 -23.04
N SER A 5 16.94 -5.77 -23.97
CA SER A 5 15.50 -5.78 -24.16
C SER A 5 14.78 -5.94 -22.81
N VAL A 6 13.97 -4.94 -22.43
CA VAL A 6 12.97 -5.04 -21.36
C VAL A 6 11.93 -6.06 -21.82
N HIS A 7 12.18 -7.32 -21.51
CA HIS A 7 11.30 -8.45 -21.80
C HIS A 7 10.00 -8.31 -20.99
N THR A 8 8.89 -8.01 -21.66
CA THR A 8 7.62 -8.77 -21.74
C THR A 8 7.20 -9.78 -20.64
N THR A 9 7.66 -9.71 -19.40
CA THR A 9 7.20 -10.59 -18.29
C THR A 9 6.06 -10.02 -17.45
N SER A 10 5.58 -8.79 -17.72
CA SER A 10 4.72 -8.04 -16.78
C SER A 10 3.26 -8.51 -16.65
N LYS A 11 2.80 -9.53 -17.40
CA LYS A 11 1.40 -9.98 -17.32
C LYS A 11 1.11 -10.99 -16.22
N MET A 12 2.14 -11.66 -15.67
CA MET A 12 1.97 -12.76 -14.72
C MET A 12 2.51 -12.44 -13.32
N ALA A 13 3.07 -11.25 -13.11
CA ALA A 13 3.57 -10.85 -11.80
C ALA A 13 2.38 -10.60 -10.84
N PRO A 14 2.45 -11.07 -9.58
CA PRO A 14 1.44 -10.75 -8.58
C PRO A 14 1.33 -9.25 -8.35
N VAL A 15 0.19 -8.81 -7.81
CA VAL A 15 -0.12 -7.39 -7.59
C VAL A 15 -0.63 -7.19 -6.18
N LEU A 16 -0.17 -6.13 -5.52
CA LEU A 16 -0.80 -5.57 -4.34
C LEU A 16 -1.79 -4.49 -4.80
N GLU A 17 -3.05 -4.62 -4.40
CA GLU A 17 -4.06 -3.58 -4.52
C GLU A 17 -4.27 -2.94 -3.14
N LEU A 18 -4.31 -1.61 -3.11
CA LEU A 18 -4.68 -0.83 -1.94
C LEU A 18 -5.92 -0.01 -2.27
N ILE A 19 -7.01 -0.26 -1.55
CA ILE A 19 -8.25 0.52 -1.61
C ILE A 19 -8.38 1.32 -0.32
N VAL A 20 -8.21 2.65 -0.42
CA VAL A 20 -8.36 3.59 0.69
C VAL A 20 -9.71 4.27 0.57
N PHE A 21 -10.52 4.23 1.62
CA PHE A 21 -11.84 4.87 1.61
C PHE A 21 -12.24 5.44 2.97
N GLU A 22 -12.92 6.58 2.92
CA GLU A 22 -13.60 7.17 4.07
C GLU A 22 -15.01 6.61 4.18
N HIS A 23 -15.42 6.23 5.38
CA HIS A 23 -16.71 5.65 5.66
C HIS A 23 -17.52 6.44 6.68
N LYS A 24 -18.80 6.11 6.76
CA LYS A 24 -19.67 6.60 7.84
C LYS A 24 -19.16 6.08 9.18
N GLU A 25 -19.65 6.63 10.28
CA GLU A 25 -19.38 6.06 11.60
C GLU A 25 -19.92 4.62 11.65
N ILE A 26 -19.00 3.66 11.78
CA ILE A 26 -19.28 2.23 11.78
C ILE A 26 -18.56 1.66 12.99
N LYS A 27 -19.30 0.96 13.86
CA LYS A 27 -18.77 0.39 15.10
C LYS A 27 -17.75 -0.72 14.84
N ASP A 28 -18.05 -1.59 13.88
CA ASP A 28 -17.18 -2.69 13.45
C ASP A 28 -17.10 -2.67 11.92
N ILE A 29 -16.00 -2.13 11.40
CA ILE A 29 -15.80 -2.01 9.96
C ILE A 29 -15.55 -3.36 9.30
N GLN A 30 -14.99 -4.33 10.02
CA GLN A 30 -14.75 -5.67 9.48
C GLN A 30 -16.07 -6.41 9.28
N GLU A 31 -16.99 -6.33 10.25
CA GLU A 31 -18.36 -6.85 10.10
C GLU A 31 -19.09 -6.16 8.95
N ALA A 32 -19.02 -4.83 8.86
CA ALA A 32 -19.67 -4.08 7.78
C ALA A 32 -19.14 -4.44 6.38
N LEU A 33 -17.87 -4.81 6.27
CA LEU A 33 -17.23 -5.23 5.03
C LEU A 33 -17.50 -6.69 4.65
N GLU A 34 -18.11 -7.51 5.52
CA GLU A 34 -18.28 -8.96 5.30
C GLU A 34 -18.90 -9.27 3.93
N SER A 35 -19.98 -8.56 3.57
CA SER A 35 -20.65 -8.80 2.29
C SER A 35 -19.84 -8.34 1.06
N CYS A 36 -18.92 -7.37 1.23
CA CYS A 36 -17.97 -6.98 0.18
C CYS A 36 -16.89 -8.05 0.04
N LEU A 37 -16.31 -8.46 1.17
CA LEU A 37 -15.23 -9.44 1.26
C LEU A 37 -15.66 -10.81 0.72
N ALA A 38 -16.90 -11.23 0.94
CA ALA A 38 -17.43 -12.47 0.40
C ALA A 38 -17.48 -12.49 -1.14
N ILE A 39 -17.70 -11.33 -1.79
CA ILE A 39 -17.62 -11.23 -3.25
C ILE A 39 -16.15 -11.30 -3.68
N PHE A 40 -15.32 -10.54 -2.98
CA PHE A 40 -13.91 -10.40 -3.25
C PHE A 40 -13.15 -11.74 -3.14
N GLU A 41 -13.45 -12.56 -2.14
CA GLU A 41 -12.88 -13.90 -1.95
C GLU A 41 -13.15 -14.87 -3.11
N ARG A 42 -14.28 -14.70 -3.80
CA ARG A 42 -14.65 -15.55 -4.95
C ARG A 42 -14.12 -15.02 -6.28
N ALA A 43 -13.56 -13.81 -6.31
CA ALA A 43 -13.09 -13.20 -7.53
C ALA A 43 -11.86 -13.95 -8.07
N HIS A 44 -11.91 -14.29 -9.35
CA HIS A 44 -10.83 -15.04 -9.99
C HIS A 44 -9.51 -14.28 -9.90
N GLY A 45 -8.51 -14.92 -9.29
CA GLY A 45 -7.17 -14.41 -9.18
C GLY A 45 -6.88 -13.59 -7.92
N VAL A 46 -7.86 -13.30 -7.06
CA VAL A 46 -7.58 -12.79 -5.69
C VAL A 46 -6.93 -13.90 -4.88
N GLN A 47 -5.90 -13.56 -4.11
CA GLN A 47 -5.13 -14.51 -3.30
C GLN A 47 -5.32 -14.29 -1.80
N SER A 48 -5.39 -13.02 -1.37
CA SER A 48 -5.55 -12.67 0.03
C SER A 48 -6.20 -11.29 0.20
N ALA A 49 -6.76 -11.03 1.37
CA ALA A 49 -7.29 -9.72 1.75
C ALA A 49 -7.06 -9.42 3.23
N PHE A 50 -6.81 -8.15 3.50
CA PHE A 50 -6.53 -7.59 4.82
C PHE A 50 -7.29 -6.27 4.99
N VAL A 51 -7.81 -6.03 6.18
CA VAL A 51 -8.51 -4.78 6.53
C VAL A 51 -7.70 -4.05 7.59
N GLY A 52 -7.33 -2.81 7.30
CA GLY A 52 -6.58 -1.94 8.20
C GLY A 52 -7.31 -0.63 8.45
N PRO A 53 -8.08 -0.51 9.55
CA PRO A 53 -8.58 0.79 10.00
C PRO A 53 -7.41 1.73 10.24
N ALA A 54 -7.53 2.98 9.79
CA ALA A 54 -6.51 4.00 10.03
C ALA A 54 -6.51 4.40 11.52
N GLN A 55 -5.31 4.53 12.09
CA GLN A 55 -5.09 4.90 13.49
C GLN A 55 -5.15 6.42 13.70
N ASP A 56 -4.81 7.19 12.66
CA ASP A 56 -4.65 8.65 12.67
C ASP A 56 -5.64 9.38 11.75
N ALA A 57 -6.48 8.65 11.01
CA ALA A 57 -7.53 9.19 10.16
C ALA A 57 -8.89 8.58 10.53
N ALA A 58 -9.73 9.37 11.22
CA ALA A 58 -11.03 8.90 11.67
C ALA A 58 -11.91 8.41 10.50
N ASN A 59 -12.61 7.28 10.72
CA ASN A 59 -13.46 6.62 9.75
C ASN A 59 -12.80 6.38 8.38
N THR A 60 -11.48 6.14 8.37
CA THR A 60 -10.75 5.77 7.16
C THR A 60 -10.30 4.33 7.31
N THR A 61 -10.47 3.54 6.25
CA THR A 61 -10.05 2.14 6.22
C THR A 61 -9.30 1.87 4.93
N VAL A 62 -8.27 1.02 5.04
CA VAL A 62 -7.55 0.47 3.92
C VAL A 62 -7.91 -1.00 3.78
N LEU A 63 -8.47 -1.37 2.63
CA LEU A 63 -8.56 -2.76 2.20
C LEU A 63 -7.34 -3.05 1.32
N ALA A 64 -6.43 -3.87 1.83
CA ALA A 64 -5.28 -4.36 1.07
C ALA A 64 -5.58 -5.76 0.55
N SER A 65 -5.26 -6.03 -0.71
CA SER A 65 -5.42 -7.37 -1.27
C SER A 65 -4.28 -7.74 -2.21
N THR A 66 -4.05 -9.04 -2.36
CA THR A 66 -3.12 -9.53 -3.39
C THR A 66 -3.83 -10.29 -4.48
N TRP A 67 -3.30 -10.13 -5.69
CA TRP A 67 -3.80 -10.71 -6.90
C TRP A 67 -2.70 -11.48 -7.60
N SER A 68 -3.07 -12.59 -8.23
CA SER A 68 -2.17 -13.39 -9.06
C SER A 68 -1.62 -12.63 -10.26
N SER A 69 -2.35 -11.62 -10.76
CA SER A 69 -1.89 -10.73 -11.83
C SER A 69 -2.73 -9.45 -11.93
N TYR A 70 -2.17 -8.42 -12.57
CA TYR A 70 -2.94 -7.23 -12.95
C TYR A 70 -4.04 -7.54 -14.00
N GLU A 71 -3.87 -8.60 -14.80
CA GLU A 71 -4.91 -9.04 -15.72
C GLU A 71 -6.14 -9.55 -14.97
N SER A 72 -5.96 -10.29 -13.87
CA SER A 72 -7.05 -10.73 -12.99
C SER A 72 -7.79 -9.55 -12.37
N VAL A 73 -7.07 -8.51 -11.93
CA VAL A 73 -7.68 -7.25 -11.45
C VAL A 73 -8.58 -6.65 -12.53
N ILE A 74 -8.05 -6.45 -13.75
CA ILE A 74 -8.80 -5.85 -14.86
C ILE A 74 -10.04 -6.69 -15.21
N GLN A 75 -9.93 -8.02 -15.18
CA GLN A 75 -11.06 -8.92 -15.42
C GLN A 75 -12.13 -8.76 -14.34
N PHE A 76 -11.74 -8.69 -13.06
CA PHE A 76 -12.68 -8.45 -11.96
C PHE A 76 -13.38 -7.11 -12.13
N VAL A 77 -12.65 -6.01 -12.36
CA VAL A 77 -13.23 -4.67 -12.54
C VAL A 77 -14.29 -4.60 -13.66
N LYS A 78 -14.16 -5.44 -14.69
CA LYS A 78 -15.11 -5.54 -15.80
C LYS A 78 -16.30 -6.48 -15.53
N SER A 79 -16.29 -7.21 -14.42
CA SER A 79 -17.31 -8.21 -14.09
C SER A 79 -18.54 -7.62 -13.40
N GLU A 80 -19.64 -8.36 -13.43
CA GLU A 80 -20.83 -8.02 -12.63
C GLU A 80 -20.56 -8.08 -11.11
N ASP A 81 -19.60 -8.91 -10.69
CA ASP A 81 -19.24 -9.03 -9.28
C ASP A 81 -18.53 -7.78 -8.77
N TYR A 82 -17.72 -7.11 -9.59
CA TYR A 82 -17.18 -5.80 -9.22
C TYR A 82 -18.27 -4.75 -9.06
N ALA A 83 -19.29 -4.73 -9.93
CA ALA A 83 -20.41 -3.81 -9.77
C ALA A 83 -21.13 -4.01 -8.42
N LYS A 84 -21.39 -5.27 -8.03
CA LYS A 84 -21.99 -5.62 -6.73
C LYS A 84 -21.05 -5.28 -5.55
N PHE A 85 -19.75 -5.54 -5.69
CA PHE A 85 -18.74 -5.20 -4.69
C PHE A 85 -18.70 -3.69 -4.47
N PHE A 86 -18.61 -2.91 -5.54
CA PHE A 86 -18.51 -1.46 -5.49
C PHE A 86 -19.79 -0.84 -4.93
N GLU A 87 -20.98 -1.34 -5.31
CA GLU A 87 -22.26 -0.90 -4.72
C GLU A 87 -22.27 -1.07 -3.19
N LYS A 88 -21.84 -2.24 -2.71
CA LYS A 88 -21.77 -2.52 -1.27
C LYS A 88 -20.73 -1.66 -0.56
N LEU A 89 -19.55 -1.48 -1.14
CA LEU A 89 -18.51 -0.62 -0.58
C LEU A 89 -19.01 0.83 -0.50
N GLN A 90 -19.59 1.35 -1.58
CA GLN A 90 -20.14 2.70 -1.67
C GLN A 90 -21.27 2.95 -0.65
N ALA A 91 -22.03 1.92 -0.28
CA ALA A 91 -23.05 2.04 0.76
C ALA A 91 -22.45 2.35 2.16
N LEU A 92 -21.20 1.94 2.40
CA LEU A 92 -20.45 2.22 3.63
C LEU A 92 -19.78 3.59 3.60
N THR A 93 -19.43 4.10 2.42
CA THR A 93 -18.65 5.35 2.30
C THR A 93 -19.45 6.60 2.63
N THR A 94 -18.75 7.71 2.89
CA THR A 94 -19.35 9.04 2.81
C THR A 94 -19.63 9.38 1.34
N ALA A 95 -20.61 10.26 1.07
CA ALA A 95 -20.96 10.63 -0.30
C ALA A 95 -19.93 11.58 -0.95
N GLU A 96 -19.04 12.16 -0.14
CA GLU A 96 -18.17 13.26 -0.54
C GLU A 96 -16.88 12.78 -1.23
N LYS A 97 -16.40 11.58 -0.89
CA LYS A 97 -15.17 11.02 -1.46
C LYS A 97 -15.37 9.58 -1.93
N LYS A 98 -14.91 9.34 -3.16
CA LYS A 98 -14.88 7.98 -3.72
C LYS A 98 -13.69 7.21 -3.14
N PRO A 99 -13.81 5.87 -2.99
CA PRO A 99 -12.65 5.03 -2.74
C PRO A 99 -11.54 5.30 -3.75
N SER A 100 -10.31 5.39 -3.24
CA SER A 100 -9.09 5.45 -4.06
C SER A 100 -8.52 4.05 -4.18
N THR A 101 -8.31 3.57 -5.40
CA THR A 101 -7.76 2.24 -5.66
C THR A 101 -6.46 2.39 -6.45
N THR A 102 -5.40 1.73 -5.99
CA THR A 102 -4.07 1.77 -6.60
C THR A 102 -3.44 0.39 -6.60
N HIS A 103 -2.57 0.13 -7.57
CA HIS A 103 -1.92 -1.16 -7.70
C HIS A 103 -0.40 -1.03 -7.78
N CYS A 104 0.30 -1.99 -7.19
CA CYS A 104 1.75 -2.12 -7.28
C CYS A 104 2.11 -3.53 -7.70
N TYR A 105 3.06 -3.67 -8.63
CA TYR A 105 3.63 -4.98 -8.92
C TYR A 105 4.41 -5.48 -7.72
N LEU A 106 4.20 -6.75 -7.42
CA LEU A 106 5.01 -7.52 -6.51
C LEU A 106 6.20 -8.08 -7.31
N SER A 107 7.42 -7.96 -6.76
CA SER A 107 8.60 -8.64 -7.29
C SER A 107 8.44 -10.17 -7.23
N ASP A 108 9.47 -10.94 -7.57
CA ASP A 108 9.36 -12.41 -7.59
C ASP A 108 9.35 -13.06 -6.20
N ASN A 109 9.84 -12.35 -5.16
CA ASN A 109 9.93 -12.84 -3.76
C ASN A 109 9.31 -11.96 -2.62
N PRO A 110 8.38 -11.01 -2.86
CA PRO A 110 7.90 -10.02 -1.89
C PRO A 110 6.80 -10.56 -0.99
N LYS A 111 6.38 -11.81 -1.19
CA LYS A 111 5.35 -12.45 -0.36
C LYS A 111 5.83 -12.52 1.08
N ASP A 112 7.08 -12.93 1.29
CA ASP A 112 7.68 -13.01 2.63
C ASP A 112 7.77 -11.62 3.28
N ASP A 113 8.21 -10.60 2.53
CA ASP A 113 8.33 -9.23 3.06
C ASP A 113 6.97 -8.59 3.35
N LEU A 114 5.96 -8.81 2.49
CA LEU A 114 4.60 -8.33 2.75
C LEU A 114 3.90 -9.12 3.86
N GLU A 115 4.16 -10.42 4.00
CA GLU A 115 3.65 -11.22 5.12
C GLU A 115 4.18 -10.67 6.43
N VAL A 116 5.49 -10.46 6.53
CA VAL A 116 6.11 -9.87 7.71
C VAL A 116 5.59 -8.45 7.93
N LEU A 117 5.52 -7.62 6.89
CA LEU A 117 5.02 -6.26 6.97
C LEU A 117 3.60 -6.19 7.53
N PHE A 118 2.68 -7.04 7.06
CA PHE A 118 1.29 -7.06 7.51
C PHE A 118 1.09 -7.67 8.91
N THR A 119 2.15 -8.18 9.56
CA THR A 119 2.13 -8.50 11.00
C THR A 119 2.49 -7.32 11.90
N ALA A 120 2.98 -6.20 11.33
CA ALA A 120 3.33 -5.02 12.10
C ALA A 120 2.11 -4.40 12.78
N LYS A 121 2.31 -3.83 13.98
CA LYS A 121 1.22 -3.22 14.77
C LYS A 121 0.89 -1.80 14.34
N ALA A 122 1.80 -1.18 13.60
CA ALA A 122 1.59 0.08 12.91
C ALA A 122 2.34 0.03 11.58
N ILE A 123 1.64 0.26 10.47
CA ILE A 123 2.23 0.39 9.14
C ILE A 123 2.05 1.83 8.70
N GLU A 124 3.15 2.54 8.56
CA GLU A 124 3.20 3.83 7.89
C GLU A 124 2.95 3.59 6.39
N MET A 125 1.88 4.17 5.86
CA MET A 125 1.53 4.11 4.44
C MET A 125 1.67 5.50 3.83
N ALA A 126 2.75 5.74 3.09
CA ALA A 126 3.04 7.03 2.48
C ALA A 126 2.92 6.95 0.95
N PRO A 127 1.90 7.58 0.35
CA PRO A 127 1.88 7.79 -1.09
C PRO A 127 2.85 8.93 -1.43
N LEU A 128 3.78 8.67 -2.35
CA LEU A 128 4.75 9.67 -2.80
C LEU A 128 4.54 9.95 -4.28
N THR A 129 4.56 11.23 -4.64
CA THR A 129 4.71 11.66 -6.04
C THR A 129 6.15 12.07 -6.23
N LEU A 130 6.85 11.50 -7.20
CA LEU A 130 8.25 11.81 -7.49
C LEU A 130 8.36 12.81 -8.65
N PHE A 131 9.42 13.60 -8.66
CA PHE A 131 9.80 14.32 -9.88
C PHE A 131 10.21 13.32 -10.96
N GLY A 132 9.67 13.46 -12.17
CA GLY A 132 9.85 12.47 -13.24
C GLY A 132 11.32 12.21 -13.62
N ASP A 133 12.18 13.25 -13.55
CA ASP A 133 13.62 13.15 -13.78
C ASP A 133 14.41 12.60 -12.58
N LYS A 134 13.75 12.40 -11.42
CA LYS A 134 14.36 11.93 -10.17
C LYS A 134 14.01 10.51 -9.79
N VAL A 135 13.11 9.83 -10.51
CA VAL A 135 12.65 8.47 -10.18
C VAL A 135 13.84 7.52 -9.98
N HIS A 136 14.79 7.48 -10.91
CA HIS A 136 15.94 6.57 -10.79
C HIS A 136 16.81 6.89 -9.56
N GLN A 137 17.11 8.18 -9.35
CA GLN A 137 17.90 8.63 -8.20
C GLN A 137 17.18 8.35 -6.87
N HIS A 138 15.86 8.44 -6.85
CA HIS A 138 15.04 8.11 -5.70
C HIS A 138 15.25 6.67 -5.23
N TYR A 139 15.16 5.70 -6.13
CA TYR A 139 15.37 4.30 -5.77
C TYR A 139 16.81 4.00 -5.31
N ILE A 140 17.82 4.70 -5.87
CA ILE A 140 19.21 4.61 -5.37
C ILE A 140 19.32 5.17 -3.94
N ASN A 141 18.79 6.36 -3.71
CA ASN A 141 18.82 7.00 -2.41
C ASN A 141 18.04 6.18 -1.38
N PHE A 142 16.93 5.56 -1.80
CA PHE A 142 16.09 4.77 -0.92
C PHE A 142 16.74 3.46 -0.48
N ASP A 143 17.64 2.85 -1.27
CA ASP A 143 18.45 1.73 -0.77
C ASP A 143 19.31 2.13 0.45
N THR A 144 19.81 3.36 0.46
CA THR A 144 20.58 3.90 1.61
C THR A 144 19.65 4.33 2.74
N ALA A 145 18.60 5.09 2.44
CA ALA A 145 17.64 5.58 3.43
C ALA A 145 16.88 4.43 4.12
N GLY A 146 16.54 3.38 3.36
CA GLY A 146 15.94 2.16 3.86
C GLY A 146 16.82 1.41 4.86
N LYS A 147 18.15 1.47 4.73
CA LYS A 147 19.06 0.92 5.75
C LYS A 147 19.03 1.71 7.05
N MET A 148 18.79 3.03 6.99
CA MET A 148 18.60 3.85 8.18
C MET A 148 17.30 3.48 8.90
N ILE A 149 16.21 3.31 8.14
CA ILE A 149 14.92 2.83 8.68
C ILE A 149 15.10 1.44 9.30
N ALA A 150 15.73 0.50 8.58
CA ALA A 150 15.91 -0.87 9.03
C ALA A 150 16.79 -1.00 10.29
N ALA A 151 17.64 0.00 10.57
CA ALA A 151 18.44 0.07 11.78
C ALA A 151 17.70 0.71 12.97
N ALA A 152 16.53 1.32 12.75
CA ALA A 152 15.78 1.99 13.78
C ALA A 152 15.10 0.98 14.74
N PRO A 153 15.02 1.29 16.05
CA PRO A 153 14.26 0.46 16.99
C PRO A 153 12.80 0.29 16.57
N GLY A 154 12.31 -0.95 16.60
CA GLY A 154 10.92 -1.26 16.27
C GLY A 154 10.63 -1.43 14.78
N TYR A 155 11.63 -1.34 13.90
CA TYR A 155 11.45 -1.70 12.49
C TYR A 155 11.04 -3.17 12.34
N VAL A 156 10.04 -3.43 11.49
CA VAL A 156 9.54 -4.78 11.18
C VAL A 156 9.92 -5.18 9.75
N ALA A 157 9.44 -4.42 8.77
CA ALA A 157 9.69 -4.64 7.35
C ALA A 157 9.39 -3.35 6.56
N GLN A 158 9.75 -3.30 5.27
CA GLN A 158 9.34 -2.22 4.39
C GLN A 158 9.02 -2.74 2.98
N PHE A 159 8.11 -2.05 2.31
CA PHE A 159 7.76 -2.30 0.91
C PHE A 159 7.75 -0.98 0.15
N GLN A 160 8.37 -0.98 -1.03
CA GLN A 160 8.32 0.15 -1.95
C GLN A 160 8.10 -0.30 -3.37
N ALA A 161 7.12 0.29 -4.02
CA ALA A 161 6.87 0.02 -5.43
C ALA A 161 6.17 1.19 -6.13
N PRO A 162 6.46 1.40 -7.42
CA PRO A 162 5.72 2.36 -8.22
C PRO A 162 4.27 1.89 -8.40
N GLN A 163 3.36 2.84 -8.55
CA GLN A 163 1.97 2.54 -8.90
C GLN A 163 1.89 2.17 -10.39
N ILE A 164 1.12 1.14 -10.72
CA ILE A 164 0.94 0.66 -12.11
C ILE A 164 0.27 1.73 -12.96
N GLU A 165 -0.73 2.42 -12.42
CA GLU A 165 -1.50 3.46 -13.11
C GLU A 165 -0.73 4.77 -13.32
N ALA A 166 0.23 5.03 -12.43
CA ALA A 166 0.95 6.30 -12.36
C ALA A 166 2.40 6.04 -11.95
N PRO A 167 3.33 5.80 -12.90
CA PRO A 167 4.69 5.34 -12.60
C PRO A 167 5.56 6.38 -11.87
N TYR A 168 5.12 7.64 -11.80
CA TYR A 168 5.76 8.68 -10.98
C TYR A 168 5.23 8.71 -9.56
N ASN A 169 4.17 7.97 -9.28
CA ASN A 169 3.67 7.77 -7.94
C ASN A 169 4.19 6.43 -7.40
N GLN A 170 4.44 6.36 -6.10
CA GLN A 170 4.80 5.13 -5.44
C GLN A 170 4.08 5.00 -4.10
N TRP A 171 3.98 3.77 -3.62
CA TRP A 171 3.72 3.50 -2.22
C TRP A 171 5.04 3.21 -1.50
N SER A 172 5.23 3.86 -0.36
CA SER A 172 6.20 3.46 0.66
C SER A 172 5.43 2.96 1.86
N LEU A 173 5.60 1.69 2.20
CA LEU A 173 5.00 1.08 3.38
C LEU A 173 6.14 0.69 4.33
N VAL A 174 6.05 1.10 5.59
CA VAL A 174 7.04 0.74 6.61
C VAL A 174 6.32 0.22 7.85
N GLY A 175 6.64 -1.00 8.24
CA GLY A 175 6.09 -1.66 9.40
C GLY A 175 6.89 -1.34 10.65
N TRP A 176 6.18 -1.02 11.72
CA TRP A 176 6.69 -0.70 13.03
C TRP A 176 6.01 -1.53 14.12
N ASP A 177 6.76 -1.86 15.17
CA ASP A 177 6.25 -2.53 16.36
C ASP A 177 5.24 -1.67 17.14
N SER A 178 5.31 -0.36 17.00
CA SER A 178 4.31 0.58 17.51
C SER A 178 4.40 1.93 16.79
N ILE A 179 3.33 2.72 16.84
CA ILE A 179 3.30 4.08 16.27
C ILE A 179 4.27 5.02 17.00
N GLU A 180 4.50 4.80 18.29
CA GLU A 180 5.43 5.58 19.10
C GLU A 180 6.88 5.38 18.65
N LEU A 181 7.25 4.17 18.20
CA LEU A 181 8.60 3.89 17.69
C LEU A 181 8.84 4.54 16.33
N HIS A 182 7.82 4.58 15.47
CA HIS A 182 7.87 5.39 14.24
C HIS A 182 8.05 6.88 14.55
N HIS A 183 7.25 7.43 15.47
CA HIS A 183 7.40 8.85 15.86
C HIS A 183 8.77 9.14 16.47
N ALA A 184 9.31 8.22 17.28
CA ALA A 184 10.66 8.35 17.84
C ALA A 184 11.75 8.35 16.75
N PHE A 185 11.56 7.60 15.66
CA PHE A 185 12.44 7.68 14.48
C PHE A 185 12.37 9.06 13.80
N ASN A 186 11.18 9.64 13.66
CA ASN A 186 11.01 10.98 13.07
C ASN A 186 11.60 12.10 13.94
N ASP A 187 11.58 11.92 15.27
CA ASP A 187 12.15 12.85 16.23
C ASP A 187 13.66 12.63 16.47
N ALA A 188 14.26 11.61 15.85
CA ALA A 188 15.66 11.28 16.05
C ALA A 188 16.60 12.35 15.47
N PRO A 189 17.75 12.64 16.11
CA PRO A 189 18.73 13.60 15.61
C PRO A 189 19.24 13.32 14.19
N GLU A 190 19.19 12.06 13.74
CA GLU A 190 19.62 11.59 12.42
C GLU A 190 18.53 11.72 11.35
N PHE A 191 17.27 11.97 11.72
CA PHE A 191 16.17 12.11 10.77
C PHE A 191 16.39 13.19 9.69
N PRO A 192 17.04 14.34 9.97
CA PRO A 192 17.42 15.29 8.93
C PRO A 192 18.34 14.70 7.85
N GLU A 193 19.22 13.74 8.18
CA GLU A 193 20.06 13.07 7.18
C GLU A 193 19.25 12.12 6.30
N PHE A 194 18.25 11.44 6.89
CA PHE A 194 17.28 10.66 6.13
C PHE A 194 16.51 11.57 5.14
N LEU A 195 15.99 12.71 5.60
CA LEU A 195 15.25 13.64 4.75
C LEU A 195 16.08 14.19 3.59
N LYS A 196 17.39 14.43 3.77
CA LYS A 196 18.28 14.86 2.68
C LYS A 196 18.37 13.84 1.55
N LEU A 197 18.19 12.55 1.82
CA LEU A 197 18.21 11.50 0.81
C LEU A 197 16.89 11.42 0.02
N VAL A 198 15.75 11.58 0.70
CA VAL A 198 14.44 11.29 0.12
C VAL A 198 13.69 12.55 -0.35
N ALA A 199 13.67 13.62 0.44
CA ALA A 199 12.84 14.80 0.19
C ALA A 199 13.14 15.49 -1.15
N PRO A 200 14.40 15.62 -1.62
CA PRO A 200 14.70 16.29 -2.89
C PRO A 200 14.10 15.61 -4.13
N ASN A 201 13.70 14.34 -4.01
CA ASN A 201 13.13 13.58 -5.13
C ASN A 201 11.60 13.60 -5.15
N VAL A 202 10.98 14.05 -4.06
CA VAL A 202 9.53 14.05 -3.86
C VAL A 202 8.94 15.37 -4.32
N ASN A 203 7.97 15.29 -5.23
CA ASN A 203 7.20 16.41 -5.76
C ASN A 203 5.89 16.56 -4.99
N LEU A 204 5.98 17.03 -3.75
CA LEU A 204 4.83 17.36 -2.91
C LEU A 204 4.99 18.76 -2.32
N PRO A 205 3.89 19.52 -2.15
CA PRO A 205 3.93 20.86 -1.54
C PRO A 205 4.20 20.84 -0.03
N GLY A 206 4.36 19.65 0.58
CA GLY A 206 4.60 19.44 2.00
C GLY A 206 4.92 17.96 2.28
N PRO A 207 4.88 17.53 3.55
CA PRO A 207 5.04 16.13 3.92
C PRO A 207 4.02 15.22 3.20
N PRO A 208 4.38 13.96 2.93
CA PRO A 208 3.42 12.98 2.42
C PRO A 208 2.19 12.86 3.32
N PRO A 209 0.99 12.68 2.74
CA PRO A 209 -0.21 12.40 3.53
C PRO A 209 -0.16 10.93 4.00
N ILE A 210 0.57 10.71 5.09
CA ILE A 210 0.74 9.40 5.72
C ILE A 210 -0.58 8.94 6.35
N ILE A 211 -0.84 7.64 6.24
CA ILE A 211 -1.89 6.95 6.99
C ILE A 211 -1.22 5.82 7.77
N HIS A 212 -1.55 5.64 9.04
CA HIS A 212 -1.09 4.50 9.83
C HIS A 212 -2.17 3.45 9.92
N CYS A 213 -1.88 2.21 9.52
CA CYS A 213 -2.84 1.11 9.59
C CYS A 213 -2.28 -0.07 10.39
N CYS A 214 -3.17 -0.79 11.07
CA CYS A 214 -2.88 -2.12 11.62
C CYS A 214 -3.81 -3.11 10.93
N PHE A 215 -3.25 -4.05 10.18
CA PHE A 215 -4.03 -4.94 9.33
C PHE A 215 -4.46 -6.20 10.06
N THR A 216 -5.74 -6.52 9.93
CA THR A 216 -6.29 -7.83 10.28
C THR A 216 -6.47 -8.62 8.99
N LYS A 217 -5.91 -9.84 8.96
CA LYS A 217 -6.12 -10.78 7.87
C LYS A 217 -7.57 -11.24 7.82
N VAL A 218 -8.19 -11.15 6.64
CA VAL A 218 -9.54 -11.64 6.40
C VAL A 218 -9.49 -13.07 5.87
N PHE A 219 -8.77 -13.29 4.77
CA PHE A 219 -8.64 -14.62 4.13
C PHE A 219 -7.35 -14.74 3.31
N GLY A 220 -7.11 -15.95 2.81
CA GLY A 220 -6.02 -16.25 1.87
C GLY A 220 -4.67 -16.48 2.55
N ASN A 221 -3.61 -16.64 1.76
CA ASN A 221 -2.21 -16.54 2.19
C ASN A 221 -1.50 -15.70 1.13
N LEU A 222 -0.43 -14.99 1.52
CA LEU A 222 0.23 -14.07 0.60
C LEU A 222 1.07 -14.80 -0.45
#